data_AF-A0A0D1YAR2-F1
#
_entry.id   AF-A0A0D1YAR2-F1
#
_cell.length_a   1.000
_cell.length_b   1.000
_cell.length_c   1.000
_cell.angle_alpha   90.00
_cell.angle_beta   90.00
_cell.angle_gamma   90.00
#
_symmetry.space_group_name_H-M   'P 1'
#
loop_
_entity.id
_entity.type
_entity.pdbx_description
1 polymer ?
#
loop_
_entity_poly.entity_id
_entity_poly.type
_entity_poly.pdbx_seq_one_letter_code
_entity_poly.pdbx_strand_id
1 'polypeptide(L)'
;MAKYRNKPVFIDAVRYQRGMEDGFDCYSISGMFIGTFGKDGPLPRVQQLPFINTPQGKLYLSEGCYIITEANGKRSTMPASIFELLYEKVDE
;
A
#
# COMPACT_ATOMS: atom_id res chain seq x y z
N MET A 1 19.01 12.52 -33.34
CA MET A 1 18.33 11.74 -32.28
C MET A 1 17.33 12.65 -31.59
N ALA A 2 16.10 12.17 -31.33
CA ALA A 2 15.10 12.95 -30.62
C ALA A 2 15.26 12.79 -29.10
N LYS A 3 15.12 13.89 -28.36
CA LYS A 3 15.10 13.89 -26.89
C LYS A 3 13.65 14.07 -26.44
N TYR A 4 13.25 13.33 -25.41
CA TYR A 4 11.91 13.38 -24.84
C TYR A 4 12.01 13.64 -23.34
N ARG A 5 11.02 14.32 -22.78
CA ARG A 5 10.82 14.45 -21.33
C ARG A 5 9.61 13.64 -20.92
N ASN A 6 9.63 13.09 -19.70
CA ASN A 6 8.43 12.51 -19.12
C ASN A 6 7.36 13.59 -18.91
N LYS A 7 6.10 13.21 -19.09
CA LYS A 7 4.98 14.07 -18.70
C LYS A 7 4.93 14.17 -17.17
N PRO A 8 4.56 15.33 -16.60
CA PRO A 8 4.22 15.42 -15.19
C PRO A 8 3.12 14.39 -14.87
N VAL A 9 3.29 13.65 -13.77
CA VAL A 9 2.32 12.64 -13.32
C VAL A 9 1.78 13.11 -11.98
N PHE A 10 0.48 13.37 -11.93
CA PHE A 10 -0.26 13.58 -10.69
C PHE A 10 -0.72 12.23 -10.15
N ILE A 11 -0.64 12.07 -8.84
CA ILE A 11 -1.04 10.85 -8.13
C ILE A 11 -1.91 11.23 -6.94
N ASP A 12 -2.82 10.32 -6.56
CA ASP A 12 -3.48 10.39 -5.28
C ASP A 12 -2.68 9.59 -4.26
N ALA A 13 -2.41 10.15 -3.10
CA ALA A 13 -1.69 9.46 -2.04
C ALA A 13 -2.34 9.72 -0.70
N VAL A 14 -2.60 8.64 0.05
CA VAL A 14 -3.12 8.72 1.41
C VAL A 14 -2.17 8.01 2.36
N ARG A 15 -1.90 8.65 3.51
CA ARG A 15 -1.13 8.01 4.56
C ARG A 15 -1.96 6.89 5.16
N TYR A 16 -1.40 5.69 5.15
CA TYR A 16 -2.06 4.46 5.58
C TYR A 16 -2.52 4.57 7.02
N GLN A 17 -3.79 4.24 7.22
CA GLN A 17 -4.41 3.97 8.50
C GLN A 17 -5.10 2.62 8.42
N ARG A 18 -5.14 1.91 9.55
CA ARG A 18 -5.82 0.61 9.64
C ARG A 18 -7.28 0.74 9.20
N GLY A 19 -7.74 -0.19 8.37
CA GLY A 19 -9.04 -0.16 7.67
C GLY A 19 -8.92 0.16 6.17
N MET A 20 -7.75 0.59 5.69
CA MET A 20 -7.49 0.87 4.27
C MET A 20 -6.91 -0.33 3.51
N GLU A 21 -6.49 -1.38 4.22
CA GLU A 21 -6.05 -2.66 3.65
C GLU A 21 -7.17 -3.42 2.93
N ASP A 22 -6.80 -4.28 1.98
CA ASP A 22 -7.73 -5.23 1.36
C ASP A 22 -7.86 -6.52 2.19
N GLY A 23 -6.85 -6.85 3.00
CA GLY A 23 -6.84 -8.01 3.89
C GLY A 23 -5.57 -8.14 4.72
N PHE A 24 -5.45 -9.28 5.39
CA PHE A 24 -4.37 -9.59 6.31
C PHE A 24 -3.83 -11.00 6.10
N ASP A 25 -2.51 -11.12 6.05
CA ASP A 25 -1.84 -12.41 6.22
C ASP A 25 -1.54 -12.62 7.70
N CYS A 26 -2.06 -13.71 8.25
CA CYS A 26 -2.04 -13.98 9.68
C CYS A 26 -1.01 -15.06 10.02
N TYR A 27 -0.21 -14.81 11.04
CA TYR A 27 0.83 -15.70 11.53
C TYR A 27 0.65 -15.97 13.02
N SER A 28 0.90 -17.20 13.46
CA SER A 28 0.94 -17.54 14.88
C SER A 28 2.07 -16.80 15.58
N ILE A 29 2.08 -16.84 16.92
CA ILE A 29 3.20 -16.30 17.71
C ILE A 29 4.53 -17.01 17.43
N SER A 30 4.48 -18.24 16.91
CA SER A 30 5.66 -19.00 16.47
C SER A 30 6.09 -18.69 15.03
N GLY A 31 5.41 -17.76 14.35
CA GLY A 31 5.68 -17.41 12.95
C GLY A 31 5.09 -18.37 11.92
N MET A 32 4.24 -19.33 12.34
CA MET A 32 3.57 -20.24 11.41
C MET A 32 2.46 -19.49 10.68
N PHE A 33 2.46 -19.54 9.34
CA PHE A 33 1.38 -18.97 8.55
C PHE A 33 0.06 -19.70 8.82
N ILE A 34 -0.97 -18.94 9.21
CA ILE A 34 -2.30 -19.46 9.54
C ILE A 34 -3.22 -19.33 8.33
N GLY A 35 -3.14 -18.21 7.60
CA GLY A 35 -3.98 -17.98 6.43
C GLY A 35 -4.12 -16.51 6.07
N THR A 36 -4.80 -16.28 4.94
CA THR A 36 -5.16 -14.96 4.43
C THR A 36 -6.63 -14.69 4.75
N PHE A 37 -6.90 -13.53 5.35
CA PHE A 37 -8.24 -13.11 5.75
C PHE A 37 -8.59 -11.78 5.10
N GLY A 38 -9.83 -11.64 4.61
CA GLY A 38 -10.32 -10.37 4.06
C GLY A 38 -10.54 -9.34 5.17
N LYS A 39 -10.48 -8.05 4.81
CA LYS A 39 -10.62 -6.94 5.77
C LYS A 39 -11.95 -6.91 6.54
N ASP A 40 -13.04 -7.37 5.90
CA ASP A 40 -14.40 -7.31 6.45
C ASP A 40 -14.80 -8.59 7.22
N GLY A 41 -13.90 -9.58 7.30
CA GLY A 41 -14.15 -10.88 7.92
C GLY A 41 -13.68 -10.99 9.37
N PRO A 42 -14.01 -12.10 10.06
CA PRO A 42 -13.45 -12.39 11.37
C PRO A 42 -11.92 -12.57 11.26
N LEU A 43 -11.17 -11.80 12.04
CA LEU A 43 -9.71 -11.90 12.10
C LEU A 43 -9.26 -12.67 13.35
N PRO A 44 -8.34 -13.64 13.20
CA PRO A 44 -7.75 -14.31 14.35
C PRO A 44 -6.93 -13.32 15.21
N ARG A 45 -6.92 -13.52 16.54
CA ARG A 45 -6.15 -12.73 17.51
C ARG A 45 -4.68 -13.14 17.53
N VAL A 46 -3.99 -12.93 16.41
CA VAL A 46 -2.61 -13.34 16.15
C VAL A 46 -1.85 -12.21 15.44
N GLN A 47 -0.59 -12.43 15.05
CA GLN A 47 0.13 -11.43 14.28
C GLN A 47 -0.54 -11.26 12.91
N GLN A 48 -0.88 -10.02 12.56
CA GLN A 48 -1.57 -9.66 11.33
C GLN A 48 -0.67 -8.77 10.50
N LEU A 49 -0.47 -9.13 9.24
CA LEU A 49 0.30 -8.36 8.27
C LEU A 49 -0.66 -7.80 7.21
N PRO A 50 -1.05 -6.51 7.29
CA PRO A 50 -2.00 -5.90 6.38
C PRO A 50 -1.42 -5.77 4.97
N PHE A 51 -2.26 -5.91 3.95
CA PHE A 51 -1.84 -5.77 2.55
C PHE A 51 -2.92 -5.10 1.68
N ILE A 52 -2.49 -4.53 0.55
CA ILE A 52 -3.36 -4.25 -0.60
C ILE A 52 -3.06 -5.24 -1.73
N ASN A 53 -4.08 -5.54 -2.53
CA ASN A 53 -3.95 -6.32 -3.75
C ASN A 53 -3.55 -5.41 -4.91
N THR A 54 -2.56 -5.87 -5.66
CA THR A 54 -2.16 -5.31 -6.95
C THR A 54 -2.20 -6.42 -8.01
N PRO A 55 -2.19 -6.10 -9.31
CA PRO A 55 -2.06 -7.11 -10.36
C PRO A 55 -0.80 -7.99 -10.24
N GLN A 56 0.23 -7.52 -9.53
CA GLN A 56 1.49 -8.24 -9.29
C GLN A 56 1.46 -9.08 -8.00
N GLY A 57 0.36 -9.05 -7.24
CA GLY A 57 0.22 -9.72 -5.96
C GLY A 57 0.04 -8.74 -4.80
N LYS A 58 0.29 -9.22 -3.59
CA LYS A 58 0.10 -8.46 -2.36
C LYS A 58 1.25 -7.47 -2.13
N LEU A 59 0.92 -6.24 -1.80
CA LEU A 59 1.86 -5.28 -1.22
C LEU A 59 1.52 -5.08 0.25
N TYR A 60 2.47 -5.37 1.13
CA TYR A 60 2.28 -5.21 2.56
C TYR A 60 2.38 -3.75 3.00
N LEU A 61 1.57 -3.40 3.99
CA LEU A 61 1.48 -2.07 4.54
C LEU A 61 2.23 -2.00 5.85
N SER A 62 3.08 -0.98 5.99
CA SER A 62 3.69 -0.61 7.27
C SER A 62 2.99 0.63 7.82
N GLU A 63 3.00 0.77 9.15
CA GLU A 63 2.38 1.92 9.80
C GLU A 63 2.97 3.24 9.25
N GLY A 64 2.07 4.14 8.84
CA GLY A 64 2.44 5.46 8.33
C GLY A 64 3.04 5.49 6.91
N CYS A 65 3.11 4.37 6.18
CA CYS A 65 3.40 4.38 4.74
C CYS A 65 2.31 5.12 3.94
N TYR A 66 2.59 5.50 2.70
CA TYR A 66 1.58 6.01 1.78
C TYR A 66 1.05 4.87 0.90
N ILE A 67 -0.27 4.87 0.68
CA ILE A 67 -0.92 4.14 -0.41
C ILE A 67 -1.11 5.12 -1.55
N ILE A 68 -0.50 4.82 -2.68
CA ILE A 68 -0.50 5.66 -3.88
C ILE A 68 -1.44 5.04 -4.90
N THR A 69 -2.30 5.86 -5.52
CA THR A 69 -3.15 5.49 -6.64
C THR A 69 -2.79 6.34 -7.85
N GLU A 70 -2.31 5.70 -8.91
CA GLU A 70 -2.03 6.35 -10.20
C GLU A 70 -3.34 6.56 -10.98
N ALA A 71 -3.35 7.47 -11.97
CA ALA A 71 -4.53 7.79 -12.78
C ALA A 71 -5.17 6.59 -13.52
N ASN A 72 -4.43 5.50 -13.71
CA ASN A 72 -4.92 4.24 -14.29
C ASN A 72 -5.54 3.28 -13.24
N GLY A 73 -5.68 3.71 -11.99
CA GLY A 73 -6.18 2.90 -10.87
C GLY A 73 -5.16 1.94 -10.27
N LYS A 74 -3.91 1.93 -10.75
CA LYS A 74 -2.85 1.11 -10.17
C LYS A 74 -2.50 1.63 -8.77
N ARG A 75 -2.52 0.72 -7.81
CA ARG A 75 -2.16 0.99 -6.42
C ARG A 75 -0.73 0.53 -6.12
N SER A 76 0.00 1.31 -5.33
CA SER A 76 1.32 0.95 -4.81
C SER A 76 1.50 1.47 -3.37
N THR A 77 2.58 1.05 -2.69
CA THR A 77 2.89 1.49 -1.32
C THR A 77 4.29 2.08 -1.27
N MET A 78 4.49 3.09 -0.41
CA MET A 78 5.79 3.74 -0.27
C MET A 78 6.01 4.20 1.18
N PRO A 79 7.19 3.96 1.78
CA PRO A 79 7.53 4.54 3.08
C PRO A 79 7.45 6.07 3.05
N ALA A 80 6.97 6.70 4.14
CA ALA A 80 6.83 8.15 4.20
C ALA A 80 8.12 8.91 3.90
N SER A 81 9.26 8.44 4.43
CA SER A 81 10.57 9.06 4.20
C SER A 81 11.00 9.08 2.72
N ILE A 82 10.54 8.11 1.92
CA ILE A 82 10.81 8.06 0.48
C ILE A 82 9.77 8.88 -0.27
N PHE A 83 8.50 8.79 0.13
CA PHE A 83 7.42 9.53 -0.50
C PHE A 83 7.64 11.04 -0.42
N GLU A 84 7.94 11.55 0.76
CA GLU A 84 8.16 12.99 1.02
C GLU A 84 9.42 13.55 0.34
N LEU A 85 10.34 12.67 -0.08
CA LEU A 85 11.52 13.05 -0.86
C LEU A 85 11.21 13.16 -2.36
N LEU A 86 10.27 12.35 -2.86
CA LEU A 86 9.96 12.22 -4.29
C LEU A 86 8.76 13.06 -4.73
N TYR A 87 7.84 13.38 -3.82
CA TYR A 87 6.58 14.03 -4.12
C TYR A 87 6.40 15.29 -3.29
N GLU A 88 5.84 16.31 -3.92
CA GLU A 88 5.38 17.54 -3.28
C GLU A 88 3.86 17.62 -3.38
N LYS A 89 3.23 18.17 -2.34
CA LYS A 89 1.79 18.44 -2.37
C LYS A 89 1.55 19.60 -3.32
N VAL A 90 0.65 19.40 -4.28
CA VAL A 90 0.14 20.44 -5.16
C VAL A 90 -1.26 20.85 -4.71
N ASP A 91 -1.61 22.11 -4.89
CA ASP A 91 -2.98 22.59 -4.71
C ASP A 91 -3.84 22.10 -5.89
N GLU A 92 -5.09 21.70 -5.61
CA GLU A 92 -6.09 21.29 -6.63
C GLU A 92 -6.58 22.48 -7.47
#